data_AF-A0A928ZGM5-F1
#
_entry.id   AF-A0A928ZGM5-F1
#
_cell.length_a   1.000
_cell.length_b   1.000
_cell.length_c   1.000
_cell.angle_alpha   90.00
_cell.angle_beta   90.00
_cell.angle_gamma   90.00
#
_symmetry.space_group_name_H-M   'P 1'
#
loop_
_entity.id
_entity.type
_entity.pdbx_description
1 polymer ?
#
loop_
_entity_poly.entity_id
_entity_poly.type
_entity_poly.pdbx_seq_one_letter_code
_entity_poly.pdbx_strand_id
1 'polypeptide(L)'
;MEIKTENYNVKYDEISHNIVFDGSLRLNGSAEYASISELLDNVARQEPEKIVLDLKELSFLNSSGISILSKFVINVRKRRNIQMVVIGARKNPWQGKSLKNLQRLMPSLKLELK
;
A
#
# COMPACT_ATOMS: atom_id res chain seq x y z
N MET A 1 1.62 14.18 3.34
CA MET A 1 3.02 13.74 3.62
C MET A 1 3.64 13.11 2.37
N GLU A 2 4.96 13.21 2.18
CA GLU A 2 5.67 12.67 0.99
C GLU A 2 7.03 12.05 1.38
N ILE A 3 7.33 10.85 0.85
CA ILE A 3 8.64 10.19 0.91
C ILE A 3 9.13 10.07 -0.53
N LYS A 4 10.13 10.87 -0.89
CA LYS A 4 10.64 10.95 -2.26
C LYS A 4 12.11 10.60 -2.33
N THR A 5 12.45 9.74 -3.29
CA THR A 5 13.82 9.38 -3.67
C THR A 5 13.98 9.51 -5.17
N GLU A 6 15.16 9.16 -5.69
CA GLU A 6 15.39 9.08 -7.15
C GLU A 6 14.61 7.93 -7.81
N ASN A 7 14.31 6.86 -7.06
CA ASN A 7 13.75 5.62 -7.62
C ASN A 7 12.25 5.45 -7.37
N TYR A 8 11.73 6.08 -6.34
CA TYR A 8 10.33 5.93 -5.95
C TYR A 8 9.82 7.16 -5.19
N ASN A 9 8.50 7.26 -5.15
CA ASN A 9 7.78 8.26 -4.42
C ASN A 9 6.56 7.64 -3.72
N VAL A 10 6.35 7.97 -2.44
CA VAL A 10 5.16 7.62 -1.66
C VAL A 10 4.50 8.89 -1.17
N LYS A 11 3.28 9.15 -1.61
CA LYS A 11 2.49 10.32 -1.22
C LYS A 11 1.27 9.92 -0.43
N TYR A 12 0.99 10.65 0.63
CA TYR A 12 -0.24 10.55 1.39
C TYR A 12 -1.00 11.88 1.36
N ASP A 13 -2.21 11.84 0.84
CA ASP A 13 -3.20 12.92 0.90
C ASP A 13 -4.12 12.70 2.10
N GLU A 14 -4.05 13.62 3.07
CA GLU A 14 -4.82 13.57 4.32
C GLU A 14 -6.32 13.84 4.12
N ILE A 15 -6.70 14.58 3.07
CA ILE A 15 -8.10 14.93 2.81
C ILE A 15 -8.82 13.73 2.21
N SER A 16 -8.20 13.08 1.23
CA SER A 16 -8.82 11.95 0.53
C SER A 16 -8.47 10.58 1.13
N HIS A 17 -7.54 10.52 2.08
CA HIS A 17 -6.91 9.31 2.59
C HIS A 17 -6.36 8.39 1.48
N ASN A 18 -5.76 9.02 0.46
CA ASN A 18 -5.13 8.31 -0.66
C ASN A 18 -3.63 8.19 -0.41
N ILE A 19 -3.11 6.97 -0.49
CA ILE A 19 -1.69 6.67 -0.45
C ILE A 19 -1.27 6.20 -1.83
N VAL A 20 -0.39 6.95 -2.49
CA VAL A 20 0.07 6.68 -3.86
C VAL A 20 1.52 6.23 -3.82
N PHE A 21 1.81 5.05 -4.37
CA PHE A 21 3.16 4.55 -4.60
C PHE A 21 3.48 4.64 -6.10
N ASP A 22 4.62 5.23 -6.39
CA ASP A 22 5.14 5.44 -7.75
C ASP A 22 6.61 5.02 -7.82
N GLY A 23 7.03 4.48 -8.97
CA GLY A 23 8.41 4.11 -9.26
C GLY A 23 8.73 2.65 -8.98
N SER A 24 9.88 2.38 -8.36
CA SER A 24 10.41 1.03 -8.13
C SER A 24 11.00 0.91 -6.73
N LEU A 25 10.38 0.13 -5.85
CA LEU A 25 10.86 -0.11 -4.48
C LEU A 25 11.75 -1.37 -4.41
N ARG A 26 13.06 -1.15 -4.39
CA ARG A 26 14.13 -2.18 -4.32
C ARG A 26 14.91 -2.12 -2.98
N LEU A 27 14.22 -1.84 -1.89
CA LEU A 27 14.85 -1.57 -0.59
C LEU A 27 15.30 -2.86 0.13
N ASN A 28 16.46 -2.84 0.78
CA ASN A 28 17.05 -4.02 1.43
C ASN A 28 16.59 -4.16 2.88
N GLY A 29 15.52 -4.94 3.09
CA GLY A 29 15.09 -5.34 4.42
C GLY A 29 14.34 -4.26 5.21
N SER A 30 13.99 -4.57 6.46
CA SER A 30 13.00 -3.80 7.24
C SER A 30 13.44 -2.38 7.60
N ALA A 31 14.75 -2.14 7.76
CA ALA A 31 15.26 -0.83 8.16
C ALA A 31 14.99 0.25 7.09
N GLU A 32 15.21 -0.09 5.82
CA GLU A 32 14.97 0.85 4.71
C GLU A 32 13.47 1.12 4.48
N TYR A 33 12.59 0.21 4.91
CA TYR A 33 11.14 0.41 4.88
C TYR A 33 10.58 1.15 6.10
N ALA A 34 11.42 1.59 7.05
CA ALA A 34 10.95 2.16 8.32
C ALA A 34 10.00 3.35 8.11
N SER A 35 10.40 4.35 7.32
CA SER A 35 9.57 5.54 7.06
C SER A 35 8.26 5.22 6.34
N ILE A 36 8.27 4.23 5.43
CA ILE A 36 7.05 3.78 4.75
C ILE A 36 6.13 3.07 5.75
N SER A 37 6.69 2.21 6.60
CA SER A 37 5.92 1.47 7.61
C SER A 37 5.28 2.43 8.61
N GLU A 38 6.05 3.42 9.07
CA GLU A 38 5.55 4.47 9.97
C GLU A 38 4.44 5.30 9.33
N LEU A 39 4.59 5.71 8.07
CA LEU A 39 3.53 6.40 7.32
C LEU A 39 2.26 5.55 7.28
N LEU A 40 2.36 4.28 6.89
CA LEU A 40 1.22 3.37 6.80
C LEU A 40 0.54 3.16 8.17
N ASP A 41 1.32 2.98 9.23
CA ASP A 41 0.80 2.84 10.58
C ASP A 41 0.15 4.13 11.10
N ASN A 42 0.67 5.30 10.73
CA ASN A 42 0.06 6.60 11.04
C ASN A 42 -1.31 6.74 10.36
N VAL A 43 -1.41 6.40 9.07
CA VAL A 43 -2.70 6.46 8.36
C VAL A 43 -3.71 5.49 8.98
N ALA A 44 -3.31 4.25 9.28
CA ALA A 44 -4.22 3.28 9.90
C ALA A 44 -4.70 3.72 11.30
N ARG A 45 -3.87 4.45 12.07
CA ARG A 45 -4.21 4.98 13.39
C ARG A 45 -5.21 6.14 13.36
N GLN A 46 -5.35 6.82 12.23
CA GLN A 46 -6.37 7.86 12.06
C GLN A 46 -7.78 7.28 11.96
N GLU A 47 -7.90 5.96 11.72
CA GLU A 47 -9.16 5.24 11.54
C GLU A 47 -10.16 5.94 10.58
N PRO A 48 -9.72 6.39 9.40
CA PRO A 48 -10.63 7.03 8.45
C PRO A 48 -11.67 6.04 7.94
N GLU A 49 -12.83 6.53 7.51
CA GLU A 49 -13.88 5.68 6.94
C GLU A 49 -13.38 4.88 5.73
N LYS A 50 -12.42 5.44 4.98
CA LYS A 50 -11.86 4.84 3.77
C LYS A 50 -10.37 5.10 3.64
N ILE A 51 -9.63 4.11 3.16
CA ILE A 51 -8.24 4.24 2.70
C ILE A 51 -8.17 3.75 1.25
N VAL A 52 -7.51 4.53 0.39
CA VAL A 52 -7.15 4.09 -0.97
C VAL A 52 -5.64 3.90 -1.05
N LEU A 53 -5.22 2.71 -1.43
CA LEU A 53 -3.83 2.39 -1.74
C LEU A 53 -3.67 2.29 -3.27
N ASP A 54 -3.14 3.33 -3.90
CA ASP A 54 -2.90 3.39 -5.34
C ASP A 54 -1.47 2.94 -5.65
N LEU A 55 -1.36 1.83 -6.38
CA LEU A 55 -0.11 1.18 -6.78
C LEU A 55 0.03 1.13 -8.30
N LYS A 56 -0.79 1.84 -9.08
CA LYS A 56 -0.78 1.73 -10.56
C LYS A 56 0.59 2.04 -11.18
N GLU A 57 1.28 3.04 -10.64
CA GLU A 57 2.59 3.47 -11.13
C GLU A 57 3.75 2.80 -10.39
N LEU A 58 3.46 1.87 -9.46
CA LEU A 58 4.48 1.05 -8.80
C LEU A 58 4.90 -0.12 -9.69
N SER A 59 5.89 0.14 -10.53
CA SER A 59 6.45 -0.80 -11.51
C SER A 59 7.10 -2.03 -10.87
N PHE A 60 7.68 -1.88 -9.68
CA PHE A 60 8.38 -2.96 -8.98
C PHE A 60 8.25 -2.84 -7.46
N LEU A 61 8.09 -4.00 -6.81
CA LEU A 61 8.12 -4.14 -5.35
C LEU A 61 8.76 -5.49 -4.99
N ASN A 62 9.79 -5.48 -4.14
CA ASN A 62 10.41 -6.72 -3.67
C ASN A 62 9.59 -7.42 -2.56
N SER A 63 10.02 -8.62 -2.17
CA SER A 63 9.34 -9.46 -1.17
C SER A 63 9.18 -8.77 0.20
N SER A 64 10.17 -8.01 0.65
CA SER A 64 10.09 -7.21 1.87
C SER A 64 8.99 -6.16 1.78
N GLY A 65 8.87 -5.46 0.66
CA GLY A 65 7.80 -4.49 0.43
C GLY A 65 6.42 -5.13 0.39
N ILE A 66 6.28 -6.31 -0.22
CA ILE A 66 5.03 -7.09 -0.19
C ILE A 66 4.65 -7.48 1.24
N SER A 67 5.63 -7.82 2.09
CA SER A 67 5.40 -8.11 3.51
C SER A 67 4.90 -6.86 4.27
N ILE A 68 5.46 -5.68 3.99
CA ILE A 68 4.98 -4.42 4.58
C ILE A 68 3.53 -4.14 4.17
N LEU A 69 3.19 -4.24 2.89
CA LEU A 69 1.81 -4.07 2.43
C LEU A 69 0.85 -5.10 3.07
N SER A 70 1.30 -6.35 3.21
CA SER A 70 0.49 -7.40 3.86
C SER A 70 0.21 -7.08 5.32
N LYS A 71 1.23 -6.60 6.07
CA LYS A 71 1.07 -6.16 7.46
C LYS A 71 0.13 -4.97 7.58
N PHE A 72 0.24 -4.00 6.68
CA PHE A 72 -0.65 -2.84 6.64
C PHE A 72 -2.11 -3.24 6.42
N VAL A 73 -2.39 -4.10 5.43
CA VAL A 73 -3.75 -4.64 5.17
C VAL A 73 -4.29 -5.37 6.40
N ILE A 74 -3.47 -6.18 7.07
CA ILE A 74 -3.87 -6.86 8.32
C ILE A 74 -4.16 -5.85 9.43
N ASN A 75 -3.36 -4.79 9.56
CA ASN A 75 -3.57 -3.72 10.55
C ASN A 75 -4.90 -3.01 10.31
N VAL A 76 -5.17 -2.57 9.07
CA VAL A 76 -6.44 -1.94 8.69
C VAL A 76 -7.63 -2.87 8.95
N ARG A 77 -7.53 -4.16 8.59
CA ARG A 77 -8.59 -5.14 8.87
C ARG A 77 -8.93 -5.25 10.36
N LYS A 78 -7.94 -5.13 11.26
CA LYS A 78 -8.17 -5.20 12.72
C LYS A 78 -9.01 -4.04 13.24
N ARG A 79 -9.06 -2.90 12.53
CA ARG A 79 -9.84 -1.70 12.90
C ARG A 79 -11.34 -1.89 12.68
N ARG A 80 -11.73 -2.79 11.76
CA ARG A 80 -13.13 -3.18 11.43
C ARG A 80 -14.01 -2.09 10.80
N ASN A 81 -13.73 -0.81 11.03
CA ASN A 81 -14.49 0.36 10.55
C ASN A 81 -13.94 0.99 9.27
N ILE A 82 -12.80 0.53 8.74
CA ILE A 82 -12.14 1.13 7.58
C ILE A 82 -12.45 0.34 6.31
N GLN A 83 -13.00 1.01 5.30
CA GLN A 83 -13.08 0.46 3.95
C GLN A 83 -11.75 0.63 3.22
N MET A 84 -11.11 -0.48 2.82
CA MET A 84 -9.88 -0.43 2.02
C MET A 84 -10.17 -0.65 0.54
N VAL A 85 -9.59 0.21 -0.30
CA VAL A 85 -9.52 0.04 -1.76
C VAL A 85 -8.07 -0.05 -2.18
N VAL A 86 -7.71 -1.05 -2.97
CA VAL A 86 -6.39 -1.16 -3.59
C VAL A 86 -6.55 -1.02 -5.09
N ILE A 87 -5.83 -0.07 -5.67
CA ILE A 87 -5.80 0.16 -7.12
C ILE A 87 -4.46 -0.31 -7.65
N GLY A 88 -4.49 -1.24 -8.59
CA GLY A 88 -3.33 -1.71 -9.33
C GLY A 88 -3.50 -1.54 -10.84
N ALA A 89 -2.46 -1.89 -11.58
CA ALA A 89 -2.43 -1.85 -13.03
C ALA A 89 -2.05 -3.23 -13.60
N ARG A 90 -2.77 -3.68 -14.63
CA ARG A 90 -2.52 -4.94 -15.35
C ARG A 90 -1.16 -4.96 -16.03
N LYS A 91 -0.60 -3.77 -16.32
CA LYS A 91 0.75 -3.59 -16.89
C LYS A 91 1.87 -4.10 -15.97
N ASN A 92 1.64 -4.19 -14.66
CA ASN A 92 2.64 -4.61 -13.67
C ASN A 92 2.44 -6.10 -13.28
N PRO A 93 3.24 -7.05 -13.78
CA PRO A 93 2.95 -8.48 -13.66
C PRO A 93 2.84 -9.00 -12.23
N TRP A 94 3.62 -8.42 -11.30
CA TRP A 94 3.61 -8.80 -9.89
C TRP A 94 2.26 -8.51 -9.19
N GLN A 95 1.51 -7.51 -9.68
CA GLN A 95 0.30 -7.02 -9.02
C GLN A 95 -0.86 -8.00 -9.13
N GLY A 96 -0.97 -8.73 -10.25
CA GLY A 96 -2.07 -9.67 -10.46
C GLY A 96 -2.15 -10.75 -9.38
N LYS A 97 -1.02 -11.36 -8.99
CA LYS A 97 -0.98 -12.38 -7.93
C LYS A 97 -0.90 -11.75 -6.54
N SER A 98 -0.02 -10.77 -6.35
CA SER A 98 0.25 -10.22 -5.02
C SER A 98 -0.93 -9.42 -4.46
N LEU A 99 -1.61 -8.60 -5.27
CA LEU A 99 -2.75 -7.82 -4.77
C LEU A 99 -3.97 -8.69 -4.50
N LYS A 100 -4.16 -9.78 -5.25
CA LYS A 100 -5.17 -10.81 -4.91
C LYS A 100 -4.88 -11.47 -3.56
N ASN A 101 -3.61 -11.65 -3.19
CA ASN A 101 -3.27 -12.16 -1.86
C ASN A 101 -3.63 -11.14 -0.75
N LEU A 102 -3.50 -9.83 -1.00
CA LEU A 102 -3.98 -8.82 -0.06
C LEU A 102 -5.49 -8.93 0.17
N GLN A 103 -6.27 -9.16 -0.90
CA GLN A 103 -7.71 -9.40 -0.79
C GLN A 103 -8.04 -10.68 0.01
N ARG A 104 -7.21 -11.72 -0.08
CA ARG A 104 -7.37 -12.92 0.79
C ARG A 104 -7.11 -12.60 2.27
N LEU A 105 -6.17 -11.70 2.55
CA LEU A 105 -5.90 -11.24 3.91
C LEU A 105 -7.03 -10.34 4.45
N MET A 106 -7.71 -9.56 3.62
CA MET A 106 -8.86 -8.76 4.00
C MET A 106 -9.98 -8.94 2.97
N PRO A 107 -10.91 -9.91 3.16
CA PRO A 107 -11.94 -10.21 2.16
C PRO A 107 -12.84 -9.03 1.77
N SER A 108 -13.01 -8.04 2.66
CA SER A 108 -13.77 -6.80 2.41
C SER A 108 -13.01 -5.75 1.58
N LEU A 109 -11.72 -5.96 1.32
CA LEU A 109 -10.91 -5.08 0.48
C LEU A 109 -11.41 -5.13 -0.97
N LYS A 110 -11.63 -3.94 -1.56
CA LYS A 110 -11.97 -3.81 -2.98
C LYS A 110 -10.69 -3.69 -3.79
N LEU A 111 -10.48 -4.62 -4.72
CA LEU A 111 -9.33 -4.62 -5.62
C LEU A 111 -9.75 -4.15 -7.01
N GLU A 112 -9.16 -3.06 -7.49
CA GLU A 112 -9.34 -2.53 -8.84
C GLU A 112 -8.06 -2.74 -9.65
N LEU A 113 -8.11 -3.58 -10.69
CA LEU A 113 -7.00 -3.74 -11.65
C LEU A 113 -7.35 -3.05 -12.96
N LYS A 114 -6.75 -1.86 -13.14
CA LYS A 114 -6.92 -1.01 -14.33
C LYS A 114 -5.98 -1.39 -15.45
#